data_AF-A0A933XMM5-F1
#
_entry.id   AF-A0A933XMM5-F1
#
_cell.length_a   1.000
_cell.length_b   1.000
_cell.length_c   1.000
_cell.angle_alpha   90.00
_cell.angle_beta   90.00
_cell.angle_gamma   90.00
#
_symmetry.space_group_name_H-M   'P 1'
#
loop_
_entity.id
_entity.type
_entity.pdbx_description
1 polymer ?
#
loop_
_entity_poly.entity_id
_entity_poly.type
_entity_poly.pdbx_seq_one_letter_code
_entity_poly.pdbx_strand_id
1 'polypeptide(L)'
;WVNVEFKLIPLQKVNGICRFHLSKVHPYLELYVTPVNIDPSKPILPISTPAEYSSDLAAELGYFFTLGMPEDTKALDHGSLDEDSFLEQADSILEERLKMLNLELKKFNSGVLFVYFSTTDPVQHMFWRYIDEKHPLYNAGEASRYSDVIRQTYIKMDAILGDVMKKIDGKTTVIVLSDHGFGSFRRYFHLNTWLKENGYLFLRDKNRDESGEFFENVDFQKTRAYALGFNALYINLKGREGEGIVPPAEKEKVVKELITKLEQIKDPETGLTAINKMYRREEIYSGKYLEESPDLLVGYNAGYCASWETSLGKVPKGLFGDNKMKWSGNHLWDYKLVPGIILSNRKIKKDNPALYDVAPSILTEFGIKPDEEMVGKQIF
;
A
#
# COMPACT_ATOMS: atom_id res chain seq x y z
N TRP A 1 17.87 -10.28 18.50
CA TRP A 1 16.55 -10.08 19.12
C TRP A 1 16.70 -10.04 20.63
N VAL A 2 15.87 -9.24 21.30
CA VAL A 2 15.80 -9.15 22.76
C VAL A 2 14.37 -9.46 23.17
N ASN A 3 14.21 -10.36 24.15
CA ASN A 3 12.92 -10.65 24.77
C ASN A 3 12.56 -9.55 25.76
N VAL A 4 11.34 -9.03 25.65
CA VAL A 4 10.76 -8.04 26.56
C VAL A 4 9.51 -8.63 27.20
N GLU A 5 9.40 -8.48 28.52
CA GLU A 5 8.30 -9.04 29.33
C GLU A 5 7.41 -7.91 29.85
N PHE A 6 6.11 -8.01 29.61
CA PHE A 6 5.08 -7.09 30.07
C PHE A 6 4.20 -7.77 31.12
N LYS A 7 3.95 -7.10 32.24
CA LYS A 7 2.98 -7.55 33.25
C LYS A 7 1.59 -7.05 32.87
N LEU A 8 0.67 -7.95 32.54
CA LEU A 8 -0.72 -7.61 32.24
C LEU A 8 -1.54 -7.41 33.52
N ILE A 9 -1.50 -8.42 34.38
CA ILE A 9 -2.18 -8.47 35.67
C ILE A 9 -1.27 -9.22 36.67
N PRO A 10 -1.53 -9.16 37.99
CA PRO A 10 -0.80 -9.99 38.93
C PRO A 10 -0.80 -11.47 38.48
N LEU A 11 0.39 -12.08 38.42
CA LEU A 11 0.65 -13.46 37.97
C LEU A 11 0.55 -13.73 36.45
N GLN A 12 0.18 -12.77 35.61
CA GLN A 12 0.16 -12.94 34.15
C GLN A 12 1.18 -12.03 33.46
N LYS A 13 2.01 -12.64 32.62
CA LYS A 13 3.06 -11.99 31.84
C LYS A 13 2.88 -12.28 30.35
N VAL A 14 3.25 -11.32 29.52
CA VAL A 14 3.27 -11.42 28.06
C VAL A 14 4.68 -11.12 27.58
N ASN A 15 5.15 -11.92 26.63
CA ASN A 15 6.43 -11.68 26.00
C ASN A 15 6.24 -11.08 24.61
N GLY A 16 7.14 -10.18 24.27
CA GLY A 16 7.37 -9.76 22.90
C GLY A 16 8.86 -9.76 22.61
N ILE A 17 9.21 -9.53 21.36
CA ILE A 17 10.59 -9.40 20.92
C ILE A 17 10.81 -8.04 20.24
N CYS A 18 11.99 -7.47 20.43
CA CYS A 18 12.40 -6.27 19.71
C CYS A 18 13.88 -6.35 19.31
N ARG A 19 14.31 -5.43 18.45
CA ARG A 19 15.72 -5.20 18.12
C ARG A 19 16.11 -3.80 18.55
N PHE A 20 17.38 -3.65 18.87
CA PHE A 20 18.01 -2.38 19.22
C PHE A 20 19.00 -2.02 18.12
N HIS A 21 19.02 -0.75 17.74
CA HIS A 21 20.04 -0.17 16.88
C HIS A 21 20.71 0.98 17.66
N LEU A 22 22.04 0.94 17.71
CA LEU A 22 22.84 1.93 18.42
C LEU A 22 23.20 3.08 17.48
N SER A 23 22.39 4.14 17.51
CA SER A 23 22.56 5.30 16.65
C SER A 23 23.73 6.19 17.11
N LYS A 24 23.92 6.32 18.42
CA LYS A 24 24.91 7.26 18.98
C LYS A 24 25.38 6.85 20.36
N VAL A 25 26.66 7.05 20.64
CA VAL A 25 27.27 6.78 21.96
C VAL A 25 27.77 8.04 22.68
N HIS A 26 27.93 9.17 21.97
CA HIS A 26 28.46 10.41 22.51
C HIS A 26 27.85 11.63 21.80
N PRO A 27 27.51 12.75 22.49
CA PRO A 27 27.69 13.01 23.92
C PRO A 27 26.67 12.33 24.84
N TYR A 28 25.61 11.75 24.27
CA TYR A 28 24.64 10.93 24.97
C TYR A 28 24.41 9.64 24.18
N LEU A 29 23.97 8.60 24.90
CA LEU A 29 23.57 7.33 24.32
C LEU A 29 22.21 7.50 23.63
N GLU A 30 22.13 7.09 22.38
CA GLU A 30 20.89 7.05 21.59
C GLU A 30 20.71 5.64 21.04
N LEU A 31 19.61 5.01 21.44
CA LEU A 31 19.22 3.67 21.04
C LEU A 31 17.85 3.73 20.39
N TYR A 32 17.78 3.31 19.15
CA TYR A 32 16.51 3.02 18.50
C TYR A 32 16.03 1.63 18.90
N VAL A 33 14.75 1.51 19.23
CA VAL A 33 14.09 0.23 19.55
C VAL A 33 12.98 0.01 18.54
N THR A 34 13.02 -1.11 17.84
CA THR A 34 11.93 -1.46 16.92
C THR A 34 10.60 -1.60 17.68
N PRO A 35 9.45 -1.44 17.00
CA PRO A 35 8.17 -1.83 17.59
C PRO A 35 8.21 -3.28 18.09
N VAL A 36 7.45 -3.55 19.16
CA VAL A 36 7.40 -4.87 19.79
C VAL A 36 6.70 -5.84 18.83
N ASN A 37 7.41 -6.91 18.48
CA ASN A 37 6.87 -8.03 17.71
C ASN A 37 6.33 -9.08 18.68
N ILE A 38 5.36 -9.88 18.21
CA ILE A 38 4.91 -11.08 18.92
C ILE A 38 6.08 -12.07 18.93
N ASP A 39 6.32 -12.73 20.07
CA ASP A 39 7.28 -13.83 20.13
C ASP A 39 6.79 -15.01 19.26
N PRO A 40 7.47 -15.34 18.15
CA PRO A 40 6.98 -16.38 17.24
C PRO A 40 7.15 -17.79 17.81
N SER A 41 7.97 -17.98 18.84
CA SER A 41 8.13 -19.27 19.51
C SER A 41 7.01 -19.57 20.51
N LYS A 42 6.31 -18.53 20.98
CA LYS A 42 5.19 -18.63 21.91
C LYS A 42 4.19 -17.48 21.67
N PRO A 43 3.51 -17.48 20.52
CA PRO A 43 2.72 -16.33 20.10
C PRO A 43 1.49 -16.14 20.98
N ILE A 44 1.28 -14.91 21.48
CA ILE A 44 0.10 -14.58 22.30
C ILE A 44 -1.17 -14.38 21.46
N LEU A 45 -1.01 -14.05 20.18
CA LEU A 45 -2.08 -13.95 19.19
C LEU A 45 -1.72 -14.85 18.00
N PRO A 46 -2.70 -15.42 17.28
CA PRO A 46 -2.42 -16.24 16.11
C PRO A 46 -1.64 -15.44 15.04
N ILE A 47 -0.45 -15.92 14.68
CA ILE A 47 0.38 -15.35 13.61
C ILE A 47 0.67 -16.34 12.47
N SER A 48 0.21 -17.59 12.61
CA SER A 48 0.34 -18.62 11.58
C SER A 48 -0.85 -19.57 11.58
N THR A 49 -1.08 -20.19 10.42
CA THR A 49 -1.98 -21.34 10.28
C THR A 49 -1.23 -22.43 9.49
N PRO A 50 -1.01 -23.62 10.06
CA PRO A 50 -1.42 -24.06 11.40
C PRO A 50 -0.69 -23.28 12.51
N ALA A 51 -1.20 -23.34 13.74
CA ALA A 51 -0.77 -22.46 14.83
C ALA A 51 0.69 -22.72 15.25
N GLU A 52 1.13 -23.97 15.19
CA GLU A 52 2.47 -24.45 15.52
C GLU A 52 3.55 -24.04 14.50
N TYR A 53 3.16 -23.69 13.27
CA TYR A 53 4.12 -23.40 12.20
C TYR A 53 5.07 -22.25 12.55
N SER A 54 4.57 -21.20 13.21
CA SER A 54 5.42 -20.09 13.66
C SER A 54 6.50 -20.52 14.66
N SER A 55 6.17 -21.40 15.60
CA SER A 55 7.13 -21.93 16.57
C SER A 55 8.14 -22.89 15.93
N ASP A 56 7.71 -23.72 14.98
CA ASP A 56 8.59 -24.62 14.24
C ASP A 56 9.58 -23.82 13.39
N LEU A 57 9.10 -22.78 12.71
CA LEU A 57 9.93 -21.87 11.94
C LEU A 57 10.94 -21.13 12.82
N ALA A 58 10.51 -20.68 14.01
CA ALA A 58 11.39 -20.03 14.98
C ALA A 58 12.45 -20.97 15.56
N ALA A 59 12.14 -22.26 15.72
CA ALA A 59 13.09 -23.27 16.16
C ALA A 59 14.20 -23.51 15.12
N GLU A 60 13.87 -23.44 13.83
CA GLU A 60 14.78 -23.68 12.71
C GLU A 60 15.62 -22.45 12.35
N LEU A 61 15.01 -21.26 12.36
CA LEU A 61 15.62 -20.02 11.85
C LEU A 61 15.94 -18.98 12.92
N GLY A 62 15.51 -19.22 14.16
CA GLY A 62 15.48 -18.22 15.21
C GLY A 62 14.29 -17.26 15.07
N TYR A 63 14.26 -16.24 15.93
CA TYR A 63 13.19 -15.24 15.91
C TYR A 63 13.19 -14.42 14.62
N PHE A 64 11.98 -13.99 14.23
CA PHE A 64 11.72 -13.26 13.01
C PHE A 64 10.68 -12.16 13.21
N PHE A 65 10.58 -11.22 12.27
CA PHE A 65 9.58 -10.15 12.34
C PHE A 65 8.17 -10.69 12.16
N THR A 66 7.27 -10.34 13.07
CA THR A 66 5.85 -10.74 13.07
C THR A 66 4.89 -9.58 12.82
N LEU A 67 5.42 -8.38 12.53
CA LEU A 67 4.62 -7.22 12.12
C LEU A 67 4.26 -7.32 10.64
N GLY A 68 3.10 -6.77 10.27
CA GLY A 68 2.64 -6.76 8.87
C GLY A 68 3.56 -5.95 7.94
N MET A 69 4.13 -4.86 8.44
CA MET A 69 5.14 -4.05 7.76
C MET A 69 6.33 -3.85 8.70
N PRO A 70 7.39 -4.69 8.58
CA PRO A 70 8.51 -4.66 9.51
C PRO A 70 9.55 -3.56 9.24
N GLU A 71 9.66 -3.07 8.01
CA GLU A 71 10.49 -1.91 7.66
C GLU A 71 9.90 -0.63 8.28
N ASP A 72 10.62 0.03 9.20
CA ASP A 72 10.06 1.15 9.96
C ASP A 72 10.14 2.47 9.19
N THR A 73 9.22 2.62 8.25
CA THR A 73 9.10 3.81 7.40
C THR A 73 8.81 5.07 8.21
N LYS A 74 8.09 4.98 9.34
CA LYS A 74 7.77 6.12 10.20
C LYS A 74 8.98 6.58 11.01
N ALA A 75 9.79 5.65 11.51
CA ALA A 75 11.04 5.99 12.15
C ALA A 75 11.96 6.75 11.19
N LEU A 76 12.04 6.34 9.91
CA LEU A 76 12.81 7.07 8.90
C LEU A 76 12.18 8.44 8.58
N ASP A 77 10.87 8.50 8.36
CA ASP A 77 10.13 9.74 8.03
C ASP A 77 10.26 10.82 9.12
N HIS A 78 10.26 10.42 10.39
CA HIS A 78 10.41 11.31 11.53
C HIS A 78 11.86 11.51 12.00
N GLY A 79 12.84 10.87 11.33
CA GLY A 79 14.27 11.04 11.61
C GLY A 79 14.79 10.28 12.84
N SER A 80 14.03 9.32 13.37
CA SER A 80 14.50 8.39 14.41
C SER A 80 15.44 7.31 13.85
N LEU A 81 15.36 7.06 12.54
CA LEU A 81 16.33 6.28 11.77
C LEU A 81 16.82 7.14 10.60
N ASP A 82 18.10 6.98 10.25
CA ASP A 82 18.65 7.49 9.00
C ASP A 82 18.45 6.49 7.85
N GLU A 83 18.75 6.93 6.63
CA GLU A 83 18.60 6.16 5.40
C GLU A 83 19.40 4.86 5.43
N ASP A 84 20.62 4.87 5.98
CA ASP A 84 21.48 3.69 6.01
C ASP A 84 20.96 2.65 6.99
N SER A 85 20.57 3.09 8.19
CA SER A 85 20.00 2.22 9.23
C SER A 85 18.67 1.62 8.79
N PHE A 86 17.86 2.37 8.04
CA PHE A 86 16.65 1.85 7.40
C PHE A 86 16.99 0.79 6.35
N LEU A 87 18.00 1.02 5.50
CA LEU A 87 18.42 0.04 4.48
C LEU A 87 19.01 -1.23 5.11
N GLU A 88 19.79 -1.11 6.19
CA GLU A 88 20.26 -2.25 6.97
C GLU A 88 19.09 -3.07 7.55
N GLN A 89 18.05 -2.38 8.05
CA GLN A 89 16.85 -3.05 8.54
C GLN A 89 16.14 -3.80 7.40
N ALA A 90 15.89 -3.12 6.28
CA ALA A 90 15.25 -3.66 5.08
C ALA A 90 16.00 -4.89 4.53
N ASP A 91 17.33 -4.81 4.46
CA ASP A 91 18.18 -5.93 4.05
C ASP A 91 18.08 -7.12 5.02
N SER A 92 18.05 -6.85 6.33
CA SER A 92 17.90 -7.92 7.32
C SER A 92 16.53 -8.64 7.22
N ILE A 93 15.47 -7.91 6.86
CA ILE A 93 14.13 -8.47 6.62
C ILE A 93 14.11 -9.30 5.34
N LEU A 94 14.74 -8.80 4.27
CA LEU A 94 14.89 -9.53 3.03
C LEU A 94 15.63 -10.86 3.24
N GLU A 95 16.76 -10.83 3.95
CA GLU A 95 17.53 -12.03 4.29
C GLU A 95 16.72 -13.03 5.13
N GLU A 96 15.91 -12.53 6.06
CA GLU A 96 15.00 -13.35 6.86
C GLU A 96 13.97 -14.06 5.98
N ARG A 97 13.30 -13.35 5.06
CA ARG A 97 12.36 -13.93 4.09
C ARG A 97 13.03 -14.93 3.16
N LEU A 98 14.27 -14.65 2.73
CA LEU A 98 15.06 -15.57 1.91
C LEU A 98 15.41 -16.86 2.67
N LYS A 99 15.73 -16.79 3.97
CA LYS A 99 15.96 -17.99 4.80
C LYS A 99 14.70 -18.84 4.92
N MET A 100 13.54 -18.20 5.11
CA MET A 100 12.23 -18.89 5.13
C MET A 100 11.94 -19.59 3.80
N LEU A 101 12.07 -18.87 2.68
CA LEU A 101 11.90 -19.45 1.34
C LEU A 101 12.82 -20.66 1.13
N ASN A 102 14.10 -20.54 1.51
CA ASN A 102 15.07 -21.61 1.34
C ASN A 102 14.79 -22.82 2.24
N LEU A 103 14.25 -22.62 3.44
CA LEU A 103 13.82 -23.71 4.31
C LEU A 103 12.63 -24.44 3.69
N GLU A 104 11.61 -23.69 3.26
CA GLU A 104 10.39 -24.28 2.69
C GLU A 104 10.65 -24.97 1.37
N LEU A 105 11.47 -24.41 0.48
CA LEU A 105 11.86 -25.09 -0.78
C LEU A 105 12.54 -26.44 -0.56
N LYS A 106 13.23 -26.66 0.58
CA LYS A 106 13.82 -27.97 0.90
C LYS A 106 12.79 -28.99 1.36
N LYS A 107 11.69 -28.53 1.97
CA LYS A 107 10.61 -29.35 2.53
C LYS A 107 9.44 -29.52 1.55
N PHE A 108 9.36 -28.65 0.54
CA PHE A 108 8.26 -28.56 -0.39
C PHE A 108 8.24 -29.75 -1.36
N ASN A 109 7.16 -30.54 -1.29
CA ASN A 109 6.98 -31.74 -2.11
C ASN A 109 5.85 -31.57 -3.14
N SER A 110 4.77 -30.89 -2.77
CA SER A 110 3.59 -30.66 -3.62
C SER A 110 2.70 -29.56 -3.05
N GLY A 111 1.76 -29.07 -3.86
CA GLY A 111 0.80 -28.02 -3.48
C GLY A 111 1.25 -26.64 -3.93
N VAL A 112 0.88 -25.61 -3.17
CA VAL A 112 1.23 -24.21 -3.46
C VAL A 112 2.16 -23.69 -2.38
N LEU A 113 3.34 -23.23 -2.78
CA LEU A 113 4.23 -22.45 -1.93
C LEU A 113 4.12 -20.97 -2.34
N PHE A 114 3.69 -20.13 -1.40
CA PHE A 114 3.61 -18.69 -1.59
C PHE A 114 4.56 -17.99 -0.62
N VAL A 115 5.40 -17.10 -1.14
CA VAL A 115 6.29 -16.27 -0.34
C VAL A 115 6.14 -14.83 -0.80
N TYR A 116 5.96 -13.93 0.15
CA TYR A 116 5.87 -12.50 -0.07
C TYR A 116 7.16 -11.80 0.38
N PHE A 117 7.74 -11.01 -0.53
CA PHE A 117 8.88 -10.14 -0.27
C PHE A 117 8.37 -8.69 -0.21
N SER A 118 8.22 -8.16 0.99
CA SER A 118 7.71 -6.79 1.20
C SER A 118 8.71 -5.71 0.78
N THR A 119 10.01 -5.98 0.91
CA THR A 119 11.08 -4.98 0.88
C THR A 119 11.08 -4.05 -0.34
N THR A 120 10.60 -4.51 -1.50
CA THR A 120 10.48 -3.66 -2.70
C THR A 120 9.52 -2.49 -2.49
N ASP A 121 8.48 -2.63 -1.68
CA ASP A 121 7.46 -1.61 -1.46
C ASP A 121 7.93 -0.48 -0.51
N PRO A 122 8.34 -0.74 0.75
CA PRO A 122 8.85 0.30 1.65
C PRO A 122 10.08 1.01 1.10
N VAL A 123 10.98 0.31 0.42
CA VAL A 123 12.16 0.95 -0.19
C VAL A 123 11.73 1.91 -1.30
N GLN A 124 10.77 1.54 -2.14
CA GLN A 124 10.27 2.47 -3.16
C GLN A 124 9.57 3.67 -2.51
N HIS A 125 8.68 3.45 -1.53
CA HIS A 125 8.07 4.54 -0.78
C HIS A 125 9.11 5.51 -0.21
N MET A 126 10.22 5.01 0.32
CA MET A 126 11.19 5.86 1.01
C MET A 126 12.33 6.39 0.14
N PHE A 127 12.54 5.94 -1.11
CA PHE A 127 13.74 6.33 -1.87
C PHE A 127 13.49 6.99 -3.22
N TRP A 128 12.24 7.10 -3.68
CA TRP A 128 11.92 7.80 -4.94
C TRP A 128 12.39 9.27 -4.98
N ARG A 129 12.45 9.97 -3.83
CA ARG A 129 12.97 11.35 -3.74
C ARG A 129 14.43 11.52 -4.16
N TYR A 130 15.21 10.44 -4.22
CA TYR A 130 16.62 10.49 -4.66
C TYR A 130 16.79 10.25 -6.16
N ILE A 131 15.71 9.90 -6.86
CA ILE A 131 15.71 9.59 -8.30
C ILE A 131 15.04 10.71 -9.08
N ASP A 132 13.94 11.23 -8.57
CA ASP A 132 13.13 12.22 -9.27
C ASP A 132 13.53 13.66 -8.93
N GLU A 133 14.24 14.32 -9.85
CA GLU A 133 14.69 15.71 -9.72
C GLU A 133 13.56 16.72 -9.48
N LYS A 134 12.32 16.36 -9.82
CA LYS A 134 11.13 17.22 -9.62
C LYS A 134 10.47 17.04 -8.25
N HIS A 135 10.93 16.08 -7.43
CA HIS A 135 10.37 15.85 -6.12
C HIS A 135 10.73 17.01 -5.17
N PRO A 136 9.82 17.54 -4.33
CA PRO A 136 10.10 18.69 -3.45
C PRO A 136 11.26 18.48 -2.46
N LEU A 137 11.53 17.23 -2.09
CA LEU A 137 12.68 16.83 -1.25
C LEU A 137 13.90 16.31 -2.03
N TYR A 138 13.97 16.49 -3.35
CA TYR A 138 15.14 16.04 -4.11
C TYR A 138 16.39 16.82 -3.70
N ASN A 139 17.48 16.10 -3.46
CA ASN A 139 18.79 16.66 -3.13
C ASN A 139 19.86 15.96 -3.96
N ALA A 140 20.50 16.69 -4.89
CA ALA A 140 21.53 16.13 -5.77
C ALA A 140 22.77 15.59 -5.03
N GLY A 141 23.13 16.19 -3.89
CA GLY A 141 24.27 15.76 -3.08
C GLY A 141 24.02 14.43 -2.35
N GLU A 142 22.78 14.16 -1.97
CA GLU A 142 22.39 12.86 -1.39
C GLU A 142 22.02 11.83 -2.46
N ALA A 143 21.51 12.29 -3.61
CA ALA A 143 21.14 11.42 -4.73
C ALA A 143 22.30 10.55 -5.18
N SER A 144 23.55 11.06 -5.19
CA SER A 144 24.73 10.25 -5.54
C SER A 144 24.94 9.03 -4.65
N ARG A 145 24.37 9.03 -3.44
CA ARG A 145 24.45 7.91 -2.49
C ARG A 145 23.28 6.95 -2.63
N TYR A 146 22.10 7.45 -2.98
CA TYR A 146 20.83 6.71 -2.82
C TYR A 146 20.03 6.50 -4.11
N SER A 147 20.40 7.11 -5.24
CA SER A 147 19.64 7.01 -6.50
C SER A 147 19.54 5.58 -7.03
N ASP A 148 20.52 4.73 -6.75
CA ASP A 148 20.54 3.35 -7.21
C ASP A 148 19.83 2.38 -6.25
N VAL A 149 19.40 2.81 -5.06
CA VAL A 149 18.84 1.92 -4.03
C VAL A 149 17.69 1.07 -4.55
N ILE A 150 16.71 1.68 -5.23
CA ILE A 150 15.56 0.95 -5.78
C ILE A 150 16.03 -0.09 -6.82
N ARG A 151 16.95 0.30 -7.72
CA ARG A 151 17.53 -0.60 -8.72
C ARG A 151 18.27 -1.77 -8.05
N GLN A 152 19.05 -1.50 -7.02
CA GLN A 152 19.79 -2.54 -6.29
C GLN A 152 18.83 -3.52 -5.58
N THR A 153 17.71 -3.05 -5.03
CA THR A 153 16.68 -3.92 -4.47
C THR A 153 16.11 -4.88 -5.53
N TYR A 154 15.81 -4.40 -6.74
CA TYR A 154 15.37 -5.28 -7.83
C TYR A 154 16.45 -6.24 -8.31
N ILE A 155 17.73 -5.85 -8.32
CA ILE A 155 18.85 -6.76 -8.61
C ILE A 155 18.90 -7.89 -7.57
N LYS A 156 18.68 -7.60 -6.29
CA LYS A 156 18.57 -8.63 -5.24
C LYS A 156 17.37 -9.57 -5.50
N MET A 157 16.21 -9.03 -5.90
CA MET A 157 15.04 -9.87 -6.26
C MET A 157 15.34 -10.79 -7.45
N ASP A 158 16.01 -10.27 -8.48
CA ASP A 158 16.40 -11.06 -9.66
C ASP A 158 17.35 -12.21 -9.28
N ALA A 159 18.33 -11.95 -8.43
CA ALA A 159 19.23 -12.98 -7.91
C ALA A 159 18.47 -14.07 -7.12
N ILE A 160 17.50 -13.68 -6.29
CA ILE A 160 16.64 -14.62 -5.55
C ILE A 160 15.85 -15.49 -6.52
N LEU A 161 15.22 -14.90 -7.55
CA LEU A 161 14.51 -15.65 -8.57
C LEU A 161 15.45 -16.62 -9.30
N GLY A 162 16.64 -16.16 -9.68
CA GLY A 162 17.67 -17.01 -10.30
C GLY A 162 18.03 -18.22 -9.43
N ASP A 163 18.10 -18.07 -8.11
CA ASP A 163 18.36 -19.17 -7.19
C ASP A 163 17.16 -20.11 -6.99
N VAL A 164 15.92 -19.59 -7.04
CA VAL A 164 14.71 -20.44 -7.08
C VAL A 164 14.72 -21.29 -8.35
N MET A 165 14.98 -20.67 -9.50
CA MET A 165 14.99 -21.36 -10.80
C MET A 165 16.01 -22.50 -10.88
N LYS A 166 17.12 -22.43 -10.13
CA LYS A 166 18.11 -23.52 -10.02
C LYS A 166 17.65 -24.70 -9.16
N LYS A 167 16.68 -24.48 -8.27
CA LYS A 167 16.24 -25.47 -7.25
C LYS A 167 14.95 -26.20 -7.65
N ILE A 168 14.13 -25.60 -8.50
CA ILE A 168 12.88 -26.21 -8.97
C ILE A 168 13.14 -27.29 -10.02
N ASP A 169 12.20 -28.22 -10.16
CA ASP A 169 12.19 -29.20 -11.24
C ASP A 169 11.52 -28.64 -12.52
N GLY A 170 11.54 -29.42 -13.61
CA GLY A 170 10.89 -29.04 -14.86
C GLY A 170 9.35 -29.13 -14.86
N LYS A 171 8.73 -29.53 -13.74
CA LYS A 171 7.28 -29.70 -13.62
C LYS A 171 6.63 -28.57 -12.81
N THR A 172 7.40 -27.92 -11.97
CA THR A 172 6.97 -26.83 -11.09
C THR A 172 6.67 -25.58 -11.89
N THR A 173 5.45 -25.06 -11.76
CA THR A 173 5.07 -23.74 -12.29
C THR A 173 5.52 -22.67 -11.32
N VAL A 174 6.34 -21.72 -11.79
CA VAL A 174 6.75 -20.54 -11.05
C VAL A 174 5.97 -19.35 -11.57
N ILE A 175 5.41 -18.58 -10.65
CA ILE A 175 4.76 -17.30 -10.91
C ILE A 175 5.41 -16.28 -10.00
N VAL A 176 5.94 -15.20 -10.58
CA VAL A 176 6.38 -14.00 -9.86
C VAL A 176 5.44 -12.90 -10.27
N LEU A 177 4.86 -12.19 -9.30
CA LEU A 177 3.92 -11.12 -9.58
C LEU A 177 4.10 -9.96 -8.61
N SER A 178 3.65 -8.79 -9.06
CA SER A 178 3.43 -7.60 -8.22
C SER A 178 1.97 -7.20 -8.35
N ASP A 179 1.35 -6.85 -7.23
CA ASP A 179 -0.01 -6.34 -7.18
C ASP A 179 -0.14 -4.94 -7.81
N HIS A 180 0.93 -4.15 -7.77
CA HIS A 180 1.01 -2.84 -8.43
C HIS A 180 2.43 -2.48 -8.89
N GLY A 181 2.53 -1.42 -9.70
CA GLY A 181 3.76 -0.71 -10.00
C GLY A 181 4.01 0.44 -9.01
N PHE A 182 4.83 1.42 -9.40
CA PHE A 182 5.20 2.55 -8.54
C PHE A 182 5.60 3.78 -9.34
N GLY A 183 5.56 4.95 -8.70
CA GLY A 183 6.18 6.17 -9.21
C GLY A 183 6.38 7.23 -8.12
N SER A 184 7.04 8.32 -8.49
CA SER A 184 7.35 9.43 -7.56
C SER A 184 6.10 10.23 -7.17
N PHE A 185 5.86 10.38 -5.89
CA PHE A 185 4.78 11.15 -5.30
C PHE A 185 5.23 12.56 -4.94
N ARG A 186 4.86 13.54 -5.77
CA ARG A 186 5.35 14.92 -5.66
C ARG A 186 4.37 15.84 -4.96
N ARG A 187 3.06 15.67 -5.20
CA ARG A 187 2.05 16.67 -4.84
C ARG A 187 0.73 16.05 -4.42
N TYR A 188 0.09 16.66 -3.44
CA TYR A 188 -1.24 16.33 -2.97
C TYR A 188 -2.32 17.07 -3.75
N PHE A 189 -3.48 16.42 -3.90
CA PHE A 189 -4.74 17.05 -4.27
C PHE A 189 -5.75 16.89 -3.13
N HIS A 190 -6.31 18.00 -2.66
CA HIS A 190 -7.31 18.03 -1.61
C HIS A 190 -8.71 17.93 -2.20
N LEU A 191 -9.15 16.71 -2.54
CA LEU A 191 -10.42 16.48 -3.22
C LEU A 191 -11.64 17.01 -2.44
N ASN A 192 -11.65 16.87 -1.11
CA ASN A 192 -12.72 17.44 -0.29
C ASN A 192 -12.75 18.97 -0.30
N THR A 193 -11.60 19.62 -0.41
CA THR A 193 -11.50 21.08 -0.57
C THR A 193 -12.01 21.50 -1.94
N TRP A 194 -11.68 20.75 -3.00
CA TRP A 194 -12.25 20.97 -4.32
C TRP A 194 -13.79 20.88 -4.30
N LEU A 195 -14.33 19.83 -3.65
CA LEU A 195 -15.77 19.63 -3.53
C LEU A 195 -16.43 20.80 -2.78
N LYS A 196 -15.78 21.33 -1.73
CA LYS A 196 -16.25 22.53 -1.02
C LYS A 196 -16.27 23.75 -1.95
N GLU A 197 -15.16 24.05 -2.59
CA GLU A 197 -15.01 25.24 -3.45
C GLU A 197 -15.96 25.23 -4.65
N ASN A 198 -16.37 24.04 -5.10
CA ASN A 198 -17.28 23.86 -6.24
C ASN A 198 -18.74 23.58 -5.83
N GLY A 199 -19.08 23.73 -4.54
CA GLY A 199 -20.46 23.67 -4.04
C GLY A 199 -21.06 22.26 -3.94
N TYR A 200 -20.23 21.22 -3.86
CA TYR A 200 -20.67 19.85 -3.60
C TYR A 200 -20.59 19.47 -2.13
N LEU A 201 -19.69 20.09 -1.37
CA LEU A 201 -19.51 19.86 0.07
C LEU A 201 -19.68 21.17 0.83
N PHE A 202 -20.30 21.11 2.01
CA PHE A 202 -20.54 22.30 2.83
C PHE A 202 -20.09 22.06 4.26
N LEU A 203 -19.65 23.12 4.92
CA LEU A 203 -19.32 23.13 6.35
C LEU A 203 -20.48 23.70 7.17
N ARG A 204 -20.66 23.19 8.40
CA ARG A 204 -21.69 23.65 9.34
C ARG A 204 -21.37 25.06 9.83
N ASP A 205 -20.17 25.27 10.34
CA ASP A 205 -19.65 26.60 10.67
C ASP A 205 -18.99 27.23 9.43
N LYS A 206 -19.71 28.19 8.82
CA LYS A 206 -19.26 28.91 7.62
C LYS A 206 -18.10 29.87 7.89
N ASN A 207 -17.78 30.16 9.16
CA ASN A 207 -16.63 30.99 9.50
C ASN A 207 -15.32 30.19 9.50
N ARG A 208 -15.41 28.86 9.44
CA ARG A 208 -14.26 27.97 9.30
C ARG A 208 -14.09 27.58 7.85
N ASP A 209 -12.87 27.73 7.35
CA ASP A 209 -12.52 27.29 6.00
C ASP A 209 -12.18 25.80 5.91
N GLU A 210 -11.98 25.15 7.05
CA GLU A 210 -11.50 23.79 7.16
C GLU A 210 -12.43 22.94 8.03
N SER A 211 -12.35 21.63 7.83
CA SER A 211 -12.99 20.60 8.66
C SER A 211 -11.93 19.90 9.53
N GLY A 212 -12.34 19.14 10.53
CA GLY A 212 -11.49 18.16 11.21
C GLY A 212 -11.57 16.79 10.55
N GLU A 213 -10.89 15.81 11.14
CA GLU A 213 -10.95 14.40 10.70
C GLU A 213 -12.37 13.83 10.83
N PHE A 214 -12.64 12.76 10.09
CA PHE A 214 -13.91 12.04 10.07
C PHE A 214 -15.11 12.97 9.84
N PHE A 215 -14.94 13.93 8.93
CA PHE A 215 -15.96 14.90 8.54
C PHE A 215 -16.44 15.81 9.67
N GLU A 216 -15.62 16.03 10.72
CA GLU A 216 -15.90 17.06 11.72
C GLU A 216 -16.13 18.41 11.02
N ASN A 217 -17.20 19.11 11.39
CA ASN A 217 -17.69 20.34 10.74
C ASN A 217 -18.32 20.19 9.35
N VAL A 218 -18.44 19.00 8.74
CA VAL A 218 -19.16 18.84 7.45
C VAL A 218 -20.68 18.82 7.66
N ASP A 219 -21.42 19.58 6.85
CA ASP A 219 -22.88 19.63 6.81
C ASP A 219 -23.43 18.68 5.74
N PHE A 220 -23.76 17.44 6.14
CA PHE A 220 -24.28 16.44 5.22
C PHE A 220 -25.69 16.76 4.68
N GLN A 221 -26.46 17.60 5.37
CA GLN A 221 -27.79 18.03 4.89
C GLN A 221 -27.72 18.99 3.70
N LYS A 222 -26.52 19.48 3.36
CA LYS A 222 -26.25 20.31 2.17
C LYS A 222 -25.24 19.69 1.22
N THR A 223 -24.45 18.72 1.69
CA THR A 223 -23.37 18.08 0.92
C THR A 223 -23.93 17.01 -0.02
N ARG A 224 -23.61 17.11 -1.30
CA ARG A 224 -24.00 16.18 -2.37
C ARG A 224 -22.97 15.08 -2.63
N ALA A 225 -21.70 15.34 -2.33
CA ALA A 225 -20.61 14.37 -2.52
C ALA A 225 -19.47 14.62 -1.53
N TYR A 226 -18.75 13.55 -1.18
CA TYR A 226 -17.63 13.59 -0.25
C TYR A 226 -16.59 12.52 -0.62
N ALA A 227 -15.34 12.73 -0.23
CA ALA A 227 -14.25 11.77 -0.38
C ALA A 227 -13.80 11.21 0.98
N LEU A 228 -13.48 9.92 1.00
CA LEU A 228 -12.93 9.19 2.15
C LEU A 228 -11.96 8.14 1.62
N GLY A 229 -10.84 7.91 2.30
CA GLY A 229 -9.79 7.04 1.78
C GLY A 229 -9.05 7.68 0.60
N PHE A 230 -8.17 6.91 -0.03
CA PHE A 230 -7.21 7.48 -0.98
C PHE A 230 -7.80 7.80 -2.35
N ASN A 231 -8.61 6.91 -2.91
CA ASN A 231 -9.09 7.02 -4.30
C ASN A 231 -10.62 6.98 -4.40
N ALA A 232 -11.34 7.22 -3.31
CA ALA A 232 -12.78 6.98 -3.25
C ALA A 232 -13.58 8.29 -3.10
N LEU A 233 -14.59 8.44 -3.97
CA LEU A 233 -15.57 9.51 -3.94
C LEU A 233 -16.98 8.92 -3.88
N TYR A 234 -17.77 9.45 -2.97
CA TYR A 234 -19.13 9.01 -2.68
C TYR A 234 -20.11 10.14 -2.97
N ILE A 235 -21.28 9.76 -3.50
CA ILE A 235 -22.46 10.62 -3.58
C ILE A 235 -23.23 10.48 -2.27
N ASN A 236 -23.63 11.58 -1.65
CA ASN A 236 -24.47 11.55 -0.46
C ASN A 236 -25.92 11.19 -0.83
N LEU A 237 -26.15 9.91 -1.09
CA LEU A 237 -27.32 9.34 -1.73
C LEU A 237 -28.44 9.11 -0.70
N LYS A 238 -29.63 9.60 -1.02
CA LYS A 238 -30.81 9.42 -0.19
C LYS A 238 -31.15 7.94 -0.07
N GLY A 239 -31.19 7.44 1.17
CA GLY A 239 -31.50 6.04 1.50
C GLY A 239 -30.28 5.13 1.65
N ARG A 240 -29.06 5.62 1.37
CA ARG A 240 -27.80 4.92 1.67
C ARG A 240 -27.05 5.60 2.83
N GLU A 241 -26.82 6.89 2.72
CA GLU A 241 -26.23 7.70 3.80
C GLU A 241 -27.29 8.17 4.81
N GLY A 242 -26.91 8.30 6.08
CA GLY A 242 -27.81 8.71 7.16
C GLY A 242 -28.45 10.09 6.95
N GLU A 243 -27.71 11.02 6.34
CA GLU A 243 -28.19 12.37 5.97
C GLU A 243 -28.18 12.56 4.43
N GLY A 244 -28.44 11.49 3.67
CA GLY A 244 -28.41 11.48 2.20
C GLY A 244 -29.42 12.44 1.57
N ILE A 245 -28.92 13.38 0.73
CA ILE A 245 -29.76 14.41 0.08
C ILE A 245 -29.95 14.22 -1.42
N VAL A 246 -29.07 13.50 -2.10
CA VAL A 246 -29.16 13.30 -3.56
C VAL A 246 -30.20 12.21 -3.83
N PRO A 247 -31.32 12.49 -4.51
CA PRO A 247 -32.29 11.46 -4.89
C PRO A 247 -31.64 10.44 -5.83
N PRO A 248 -32.00 9.13 -5.77
CA PRO A 248 -31.46 8.13 -6.69
C PRO A 248 -31.59 8.48 -8.17
N ALA A 249 -32.70 9.12 -8.56
CA ALA A 249 -32.94 9.58 -9.92
C ALA A 249 -31.96 10.69 -10.38
N GLU A 250 -31.33 11.41 -9.45
CA GLU A 250 -30.36 12.48 -9.76
C GLU A 250 -28.90 12.03 -9.67
N LYS A 251 -28.62 10.87 -9.06
CA LYS A 251 -27.26 10.33 -8.87
C LYS A 251 -26.43 10.40 -10.15
N GLU A 252 -26.99 9.90 -11.25
CA GLU A 252 -26.31 9.81 -12.54
C GLU A 252 -25.92 11.20 -13.09
N LYS A 253 -26.77 12.21 -12.88
CA LYS A 253 -26.47 13.59 -13.26
C LYS A 253 -25.30 14.14 -12.45
N VAL A 254 -25.30 13.92 -11.13
CA VAL A 254 -24.21 14.37 -10.23
C VAL A 254 -22.89 13.69 -10.61
N VAL A 255 -22.91 12.39 -10.87
CA VAL A 255 -21.74 11.61 -11.29
C VAL A 255 -21.13 12.17 -12.58
N LYS A 256 -21.94 12.39 -13.63
CA LYS A 256 -21.46 12.96 -14.90
C LYS A 256 -20.86 14.35 -14.73
N GLU A 257 -21.48 15.18 -13.89
CA GLU A 257 -21.01 16.54 -13.58
C GLU A 257 -19.64 16.51 -12.91
N LEU A 258 -19.48 15.64 -11.90
CA LEU A 258 -18.23 15.47 -11.16
C LEU A 258 -17.11 14.94 -12.06
N ILE A 259 -17.35 13.89 -12.84
CA ILE A 259 -16.35 13.35 -13.79
C ILE A 259 -15.84 14.47 -14.71
N THR A 260 -16.77 15.19 -15.37
CA THR A 260 -16.41 16.22 -16.34
C THR A 260 -15.56 17.33 -15.71
N LYS A 261 -15.91 17.78 -14.51
CA LYS A 261 -15.20 18.88 -13.85
C LYS A 261 -13.87 18.43 -13.24
N LEU A 262 -13.82 17.25 -12.61
CA LEU A 262 -12.64 16.72 -11.93
C LEU A 262 -11.50 16.40 -12.92
N GLU A 263 -11.82 15.82 -14.08
CA GLU A 263 -10.81 15.48 -15.11
C GLU A 263 -10.18 16.72 -15.79
N GLN A 264 -10.77 17.91 -15.61
CA GLN A 264 -10.27 19.16 -16.20
C GLN A 264 -9.40 19.98 -15.24
N ILE A 265 -9.27 19.56 -13.98
CA ILE A 265 -8.54 20.32 -12.97
C ILE A 265 -7.06 20.32 -13.30
N LYS A 266 -6.49 21.53 -13.39
CA LYS A 266 -5.05 21.74 -13.53
C LYS A 266 -4.48 22.32 -12.25
N ASP A 267 -3.34 21.80 -11.86
CA ASP A 267 -2.51 22.39 -10.83
C ASP A 267 -1.88 23.68 -11.39
N PRO A 268 -2.14 24.86 -10.79
CA PRO A 268 -1.65 26.12 -11.30
C PRO A 268 -0.13 26.24 -11.24
N GLU A 269 0.55 25.49 -10.36
CA GLU A 269 2.01 25.57 -10.22
C GLU A 269 2.74 24.74 -11.29
N THR A 270 2.18 23.60 -11.69
CA THR A 270 2.83 22.69 -12.66
C THR A 270 2.19 22.72 -14.05
N GLY A 271 0.95 23.20 -14.16
CA GLY A 271 0.13 23.14 -15.37
C GLY A 271 -0.42 21.74 -15.70
N LEU A 272 -0.09 20.71 -14.91
CA LEU A 272 -0.51 19.33 -15.11
C LEU A 272 -1.89 19.07 -14.49
N THR A 273 -2.60 18.06 -14.98
CA THR A 273 -3.84 17.60 -14.36
C THR A 273 -3.52 16.67 -13.19
N ALA A 274 -4.19 16.87 -12.04
CA ALA A 274 -4.01 15.98 -10.88
C ALA A 274 -4.79 14.68 -11.00
N ILE A 275 -5.88 14.66 -11.75
CA ILE A 275 -6.70 13.48 -12.02
C ILE A 275 -6.48 13.10 -13.48
N ASN A 276 -5.99 11.87 -13.71
CA ASN A 276 -5.84 11.32 -15.05
C ASN A 276 -7.18 10.81 -15.58
N LYS A 277 -7.93 10.11 -14.73
CA LYS A 277 -9.23 9.56 -15.08
C LYS A 277 -10.11 9.34 -13.86
N MET A 278 -11.40 9.62 -13.98
CA MET A 278 -12.43 9.18 -13.04
C MET A 278 -13.07 7.90 -13.57
N TYR A 279 -13.23 6.91 -12.69
CA TYR A 279 -13.84 5.64 -13.02
C TYR A 279 -15.13 5.46 -12.26
N ARG A 280 -16.19 5.00 -12.93
CA ARG A 280 -17.38 4.49 -12.24
C ARG A 280 -17.06 3.13 -11.65
N ARG A 281 -17.63 2.82 -10.49
CA ARG A 281 -17.46 1.49 -9.88
C ARG A 281 -17.87 0.36 -10.81
N GLU A 282 -18.91 0.54 -11.63
CA GLU A 282 -19.39 -0.46 -12.58
C GLU A 282 -18.41 -0.71 -13.74
N GLU A 283 -17.43 0.18 -13.97
CA GLU A 283 -16.36 -0.03 -14.95
C GLU A 283 -15.21 -0.91 -14.41
N ILE A 284 -15.04 -0.96 -13.08
CA ILE A 284 -13.89 -1.57 -12.42
C ILE A 284 -14.27 -2.83 -11.64
N TYR A 285 -15.42 -2.79 -10.97
CA TYR A 285 -15.87 -3.82 -10.06
C TYR A 285 -17.16 -4.49 -10.56
N SER A 286 -17.37 -5.71 -10.09
CA SER A 286 -18.57 -6.50 -10.34
C SER A 286 -18.83 -7.44 -9.17
N GLY A 287 -20.04 -7.96 -9.06
CA GLY A 287 -20.41 -8.96 -8.05
C GLY A 287 -21.29 -8.43 -6.93
N LYS A 288 -21.59 -9.30 -5.95
CA LYS A 288 -22.60 -9.07 -4.89
C LYS A 288 -22.35 -7.84 -4.02
N TYR A 289 -21.10 -7.39 -3.88
CA TYR A 289 -20.72 -6.26 -3.04
C TYR A 289 -20.47 -4.96 -3.83
N LEU A 290 -20.86 -4.91 -5.12
CA LEU A 290 -20.68 -3.72 -5.96
C LEU A 290 -21.29 -2.46 -5.32
N GLU A 291 -22.43 -2.60 -4.66
CA GLU A 291 -23.13 -1.48 -4.01
C GLU A 291 -22.42 -0.96 -2.75
N GLU A 292 -21.49 -1.72 -2.17
CA GLU A 292 -20.67 -1.32 -1.01
C GLU A 292 -19.43 -0.52 -1.43
N SER A 293 -19.08 -0.53 -2.71
CA SER A 293 -17.94 0.22 -3.24
C SER A 293 -18.25 1.73 -3.38
N PRO A 294 -17.23 2.59 -3.46
CA PRO A 294 -17.40 4.01 -3.76
C PRO A 294 -18.16 4.22 -5.07
N ASP A 295 -18.93 5.30 -5.23
CA ASP A 295 -19.61 5.56 -6.50
C ASP A 295 -18.62 5.87 -7.63
N LEU A 296 -17.52 6.53 -7.28
CA LEU A 296 -16.46 6.91 -8.19
C LEU A 296 -15.08 6.59 -7.60
N LEU A 297 -14.20 6.07 -8.44
CA LEU A 297 -12.79 5.89 -8.15
C LEU A 297 -11.98 6.97 -8.86
N VAL A 298 -11.09 7.60 -8.11
CA VAL A 298 -10.22 8.69 -8.58
C VAL A 298 -8.89 8.09 -9.03
N GLY A 299 -8.63 8.07 -10.34
CA GLY A 299 -7.33 7.75 -10.89
C GLY A 299 -6.45 8.99 -10.94
N TYR A 300 -5.63 9.21 -9.90
CA TYR A 300 -4.68 10.32 -9.88
C TYR A 300 -3.63 10.19 -10.97
N ASN A 301 -3.15 11.33 -11.47
CA ASN A 301 -2.11 11.38 -12.47
C ASN A 301 -0.73 11.14 -11.86
N ALA A 302 0.26 10.85 -12.70
CA ALA A 302 1.63 10.65 -12.28
C ALA A 302 2.17 11.85 -11.50
N GLY A 303 2.71 11.61 -10.31
CA GLY A 303 3.15 12.68 -9.40
C GLY A 303 2.12 13.12 -8.37
N TYR A 304 0.85 12.74 -8.52
CA TYR A 304 -0.26 13.19 -7.68
C TYR A 304 -0.88 12.06 -6.88
N CYS A 305 -1.34 12.36 -5.67
CA CYS A 305 -2.24 11.51 -4.89
C CYS A 305 -3.21 12.37 -4.07
N ALA A 306 -4.22 11.73 -3.47
CA ALA A 306 -4.98 12.38 -2.40
C ALA A 306 -4.05 12.81 -1.25
N SER A 307 -4.39 13.92 -0.62
CA SER A 307 -3.83 14.26 0.69
C SER A 307 -4.19 13.26 1.78
N TRP A 308 -3.30 13.08 2.75
CA TRP A 308 -3.56 12.28 3.96
C TRP A 308 -4.79 12.81 4.70
N GLU A 309 -4.96 14.13 4.76
CA GLU A 309 -6.12 14.79 5.34
C GLU A 309 -7.42 14.40 4.65
N THR A 310 -7.47 14.48 3.31
CA THR A 310 -8.66 14.06 2.54
C THR A 310 -8.95 12.58 2.77
N SER A 311 -7.91 11.74 2.88
CA SER A 311 -8.09 10.31 3.13
C SER A 311 -8.80 10.02 4.47
N LEU A 312 -8.68 10.92 5.44
CA LEU A 312 -9.37 10.88 6.73
C LEU A 312 -10.70 11.66 6.73
N GLY A 313 -11.22 12.05 5.56
CA GLY A 313 -12.47 12.79 5.42
C GLY A 313 -12.36 14.28 5.76
N LYS A 314 -11.15 14.82 5.89
CA LYS A 314 -10.94 16.24 6.21
C LYS A 314 -11.10 17.12 4.97
N VAL A 315 -11.49 18.37 5.18
CA VAL A 315 -11.43 19.49 4.23
C VAL A 315 -10.29 20.42 4.66
N PRO A 316 -9.04 20.18 4.21
CA PRO A 316 -7.90 21.02 4.57
C PRO A 316 -7.87 22.34 3.77
N LYS A 317 -7.08 23.31 4.22
CA LYS A 317 -6.87 24.55 3.49
C LYS A 317 -6.03 24.34 2.22
N GLY A 318 -6.47 24.99 1.14
CA GLY A 318 -5.77 24.93 -0.15
C GLY A 318 -6.17 23.71 -0.97
N LEU A 319 -5.99 23.81 -2.29
CA LEU A 319 -6.41 22.77 -3.23
C LEU A 319 -5.28 21.77 -3.55
N PHE A 320 -4.04 22.26 -3.56
CA PHE A 320 -2.83 21.50 -3.83
C PHE A 320 -1.78 21.75 -2.75
N GLY A 321 -0.87 20.80 -2.57
CA GLY A 321 0.29 20.97 -1.70
C GLY A 321 1.46 20.10 -2.14
N ASP A 322 2.67 20.50 -1.78
CA ASP A 322 3.87 19.69 -2.01
C ASP A 322 3.97 18.52 -1.03
N ASN A 323 4.44 17.39 -1.53
CA ASN A 323 4.88 16.29 -0.68
C ASN A 323 6.25 16.60 -0.06
N LYS A 324 6.22 16.99 1.21
CA LYS A 324 7.42 17.28 2.03
C LYS A 324 7.76 16.17 3.01
N MET A 325 7.23 14.97 2.80
CA MET A 325 7.55 13.78 3.60
C MET A 325 8.60 12.92 2.90
N LYS A 326 9.35 12.11 3.66
CA LYS A 326 10.31 11.16 3.07
C LYS A 326 9.60 10.06 2.27
N TRP A 327 8.36 9.75 2.63
CA TRP A 327 7.43 8.94 1.82
C TRP A 327 7.17 9.61 0.46
N SER A 328 7.97 9.23 -0.53
CA SER A 328 8.16 9.90 -1.81
C SER A 328 7.87 9.02 -3.01
N GLY A 329 7.69 7.72 -2.81
CA GLY A 329 7.12 6.81 -3.80
C GLY A 329 5.65 6.56 -3.51
N ASN A 330 4.83 6.29 -4.52
CA ASN A 330 3.47 5.83 -4.32
C ASN A 330 2.94 5.05 -5.53
N HIS A 331 1.80 4.40 -5.34
CA HIS A 331 1.08 3.60 -6.32
C HIS A 331 -0.44 3.86 -6.31
N LEU A 332 -0.90 4.86 -5.52
CA LEU A 332 -2.30 5.31 -5.44
C LEU A 332 -2.73 6.18 -6.65
N TRP A 333 -2.23 5.85 -7.84
CA TRP A 333 -2.51 6.55 -9.10
C TRP A 333 -3.66 5.88 -9.86
N ASP A 334 -3.97 6.39 -11.04
CA ASP A 334 -4.64 5.59 -12.05
C ASP A 334 -3.87 4.27 -12.26
N TYR A 335 -4.56 3.15 -12.08
CA TYR A 335 -3.97 1.80 -12.13
C TYR A 335 -3.24 1.51 -13.45
N LYS A 336 -3.57 2.22 -14.53
CA LYS A 336 -2.88 2.10 -15.83
C LYS A 336 -1.50 2.72 -15.86
N LEU A 337 -1.21 3.68 -14.96
CA LEU A 337 0.08 4.37 -14.87
C LEU A 337 1.09 3.62 -13.98
N VAL A 338 0.60 2.72 -13.12
CA VAL A 338 1.39 1.91 -12.20
C VAL A 338 1.00 0.42 -12.30
N PRO A 339 1.13 -0.19 -13.49
CA PRO A 339 0.77 -1.59 -13.66
C PRO A 339 1.70 -2.49 -12.85
N GLY A 340 1.13 -3.51 -12.22
CA GLY A 340 1.90 -4.63 -11.67
C GLY A 340 2.58 -5.45 -12.77
N ILE A 341 3.40 -6.40 -12.36
CA ILE A 341 4.06 -7.35 -13.28
C ILE A 341 3.57 -8.77 -13.03
N ILE A 342 3.65 -9.60 -14.06
CA ILE A 342 3.55 -11.05 -13.92
C ILE A 342 4.60 -11.71 -14.81
N LEU A 343 5.39 -12.60 -14.22
CA LEU A 343 6.42 -13.40 -14.88
C LEU A 343 6.15 -14.86 -14.55
N SER A 344 6.41 -15.75 -15.51
CA SER A 344 6.29 -17.19 -15.29
C SER A 344 7.28 -17.98 -16.12
N ASN A 345 7.69 -19.15 -15.63
CA ASN A 345 8.42 -20.14 -16.43
C ASN A 345 7.52 -20.86 -17.44
N ARG A 346 6.20 -20.65 -17.38
CA ARG A 346 5.22 -21.06 -18.40
C ARG A 346 4.87 -19.89 -19.32
N LYS A 347 4.57 -20.21 -20.58
CA LYS A 347 4.15 -19.20 -21.55
C LYS A 347 2.78 -18.64 -21.16
N ILE A 348 2.73 -17.34 -20.87
CA ILE A 348 1.47 -16.62 -20.70
C ILE A 348 0.84 -16.42 -22.09
N LYS A 349 -0.39 -16.91 -22.28
CA LYS A 349 -1.16 -16.81 -23.52
C LYS A 349 -2.16 -15.67 -23.53
N LYS A 350 -2.50 -15.14 -22.36
CA LYS A 350 -3.44 -14.01 -22.22
C LYS A 350 -2.71 -12.69 -22.48
N ASP A 351 -3.25 -11.86 -23.36
CA ASP A 351 -2.61 -10.58 -23.73
C ASP A 351 -2.55 -9.57 -22.58
N ASN A 352 -3.63 -9.49 -21.80
CA ASN A 352 -3.76 -8.59 -20.64
C ASN A 352 -4.19 -9.39 -19.41
N PRO A 353 -3.26 -10.09 -18.75
CA PRO A 353 -3.55 -10.76 -17.48
C PRO A 353 -3.83 -9.74 -16.39
N ALA A 354 -4.79 -10.05 -15.54
CA ALA A 354 -5.18 -9.27 -14.36
C ALA A 354 -4.97 -10.08 -13.09
N LEU A 355 -4.90 -9.43 -11.94
CA LEU A 355 -4.64 -10.09 -10.66
C LEU A 355 -5.67 -11.20 -10.34
N TYR A 356 -6.94 -10.98 -10.69
CA TYR A 356 -8.01 -11.97 -10.49
C TYR A 356 -7.90 -13.21 -11.40
N ASP A 357 -7.01 -13.22 -12.40
CA ASP A 357 -6.74 -14.39 -13.23
C ASP A 357 -5.76 -15.39 -12.58
N VAL A 358 -5.01 -14.94 -11.56
CA VAL A 358 -3.97 -15.75 -10.91
C VAL A 358 -4.58 -16.95 -10.20
N ALA A 359 -5.64 -16.75 -9.40
CA ALA A 359 -6.28 -17.85 -8.67
C ALA A 359 -6.85 -18.94 -9.61
N PRO A 360 -7.66 -18.62 -10.65
CA PRO A 360 -8.10 -19.61 -11.64
C PRO A 360 -6.95 -20.32 -12.36
N SER A 361 -5.85 -19.61 -12.64
CA SER A 361 -4.65 -20.21 -13.24
C SER A 361 -4.04 -21.26 -12.31
N ILE A 362 -3.87 -20.94 -11.03
CA ILE A 362 -3.35 -21.87 -10.02
C ILE A 362 -4.27 -23.08 -9.89
N LEU A 363 -5.59 -22.90 -9.77
CA LEU A 363 -6.53 -24.03 -9.66
C LEU A 363 -6.45 -24.98 -10.86
N THR A 364 -6.32 -24.42 -12.06
CA THR A 364 -6.23 -25.20 -13.31
C THR A 364 -4.94 -26.04 -13.35
N GLU A 365 -3.82 -25.54 -12.82
CA GLU A 365 -2.57 -26.31 -12.68
C GLU A 365 -2.74 -27.58 -11.83
N PHE A 366 -3.68 -27.56 -10.87
CA PHE A 366 -4.04 -28.72 -10.04
C PHE A 366 -5.21 -29.55 -10.60
N GLY A 367 -5.73 -29.21 -11.78
CA GLY A 367 -6.91 -29.87 -12.34
C GLY A 367 -8.21 -29.58 -11.56
N ILE A 368 -8.23 -28.52 -10.76
CA ILE A 368 -9.40 -28.08 -9.99
C ILE A 368 -10.18 -27.09 -10.84
N LYS A 369 -11.48 -27.35 -11.05
CA LYS A 369 -12.37 -26.42 -11.76
C LYS A 369 -12.51 -25.13 -10.92
N PRO A 370 -12.20 -23.94 -11.48
CA PRO A 370 -12.49 -22.68 -10.81
C PRO A 370 -13.98 -22.54 -10.48
N ASP A 371 -14.27 -21.86 -9.36
CA ASP A 371 -15.64 -21.54 -8.97
C ASP A 371 -16.31 -20.63 -10.01
N GLU A 372 -17.63 -20.74 -10.16
CA GLU A 372 -18.39 -19.95 -11.13
C GLU A 372 -18.45 -18.46 -10.75
N GLU A 373 -18.24 -18.12 -9.47
CA GLU A 373 -18.10 -16.73 -9.01
C GLU A 373 -16.74 -16.11 -9.38
N MET A 374 -15.73 -16.91 -9.75
CA MET A 374 -14.42 -16.37 -10.17
C MET A 374 -14.51 -15.75 -11.57
N VAL A 375 -14.34 -14.43 -11.64
CA VAL A 375 -14.39 -13.67 -12.92
C VAL A 375 -13.12 -13.83 -13.77
N GLY A 376 -12.02 -14.28 -13.15
CA GLY A 376 -10.75 -14.51 -13.84
C GLY A 376 -10.72 -15.77 -14.68
N LYS A 377 -9.74 -15.86 -15.55
CA LYS A 377 -9.51 -17.01 -16.44
C LYS A 377 -8.07 -17.44 -16.36
N GLN A 378 -7.81 -18.73 -16.58
CA GLN A 378 -6.43 -19.21 -16.67
C GLN A 378 -5.61 -18.43 -17.72
N ILE A 379 -4.34 -18.21 -17.43
CA ILE A 379 -3.45 -17.40 -18.29
C ILE A 379 -2.47 -18.22 -19.14
N PHE A 380 -2.38 -19.54 -18.95
CA PHE A 380 -1.35 -20.41 -19.56
C PHE A 380 -1.74 -21.13 -20.84
#